data_AF-A0A963KYR6-F1
#
_entry.id   AF-A0A963KYR6-F1
#
_cell.length_a   1.000
_cell.length_b   1.000
_cell.length_c   1.000
_cell.angle_alpha   90.00
_cell.angle_beta   90.00
_cell.angle_gamma   90.00
#
_symmetry.space_group_name_H-M   'P 1'
#
loop_
_entity.id
_entity.type
_entity.pdbx_description
1 polymer ?
#
loop_
_entity_poly.entity_id
_entity_poly.type
_entity_poly.pdbx_seq_one_letter_code
_entity_poly.pdbx_strand_id
1 'polypeptide(L)'
;MMEWLYEEGIGECRAALVDAGRIIEAHIERESENVLAGAVAQGRLVKLLIPKKRGIVKLLSGEEVLLEPIPPRLSEGGTVLVEIRREAIGEPGLDGERRDKLALARAAQPGMKPHPGPSLLQRIRATGLPITPCPAHEEDRLEAHGWSELLESAMRGEVGTEAAALRIFPTPAMVLIDVDGSLPPAQLGPKGAKLAAQAIRAMNLTGSIGIDLPTMNNKDERAIAAAQIDKILPQPFERTAVNGFGFVQIIRKRERASLIELLREDPVRAAAMALLRQGERWRSGNAAGGGPVTLSANPSVTGLIHRNRHWVEMLEKRRGGVVTLAADASLSMESFHAG
;
A
#
# COMPACT_ATOMS: atom_id res chain seq x y z
N MET A 1 -13.20 -15.93 -12.94
CA MET A 1 -11.78 -16.30 -13.05
C MET A 1 -11.01 -15.26 -12.27
N MET A 2 -10.02 -15.69 -11.48
CA MET A 2 -9.20 -14.80 -10.67
C MET A 2 -8.02 -14.33 -11.51
N GLU A 3 -7.84 -13.02 -11.68
CA GLU A 3 -6.75 -12.44 -12.48
C GLU A 3 -6.19 -11.18 -11.83
N TRP A 4 -4.92 -10.87 -12.12
CA TRP A 4 -4.31 -9.58 -11.81
C TRP A 4 -4.54 -8.62 -12.97
N LEU A 5 -5.02 -7.43 -12.66
CA LEU A 5 -4.90 -6.25 -13.51
C LEU A 5 -3.61 -5.55 -13.13
N TYR A 6 -2.81 -5.16 -14.13
CA TYR A 6 -1.54 -4.47 -13.90
C TYR A 6 -1.43 -3.23 -14.79
N GLU A 7 -1.24 -2.07 -14.18
CA GLU A 7 -1.02 -0.81 -14.87
C GLU A 7 0.37 -0.25 -14.55
N GLU A 8 1.14 0.03 -15.60
CA GLU A 8 2.40 0.76 -15.53
C GLU A 8 2.16 2.26 -15.74
N GLY A 9 1.86 2.95 -14.64
CA GLY A 9 1.58 4.37 -14.62
C GLY A 9 2.82 5.25 -14.60
N ILE A 10 2.60 6.55 -14.73
CA ILE A 10 3.61 7.57 -14.51
C ILE A 10 3.75 7.79 -13.01
N GLY A 11 4.95 7.62 -12.46
CA GLY A 11 5.25 7.83 -11.05
C GLY A 11 4.83 6.70 -10.10
N GLU A 12 4.00 5.76 -10.54
CA GLU A 12 3.67 4.52 -9.81
C GLU A 12 3.15 3.41 -10.73
N CYS A 13 3.34 2.15 -10.29
CA CYS A 13 2.67 0.98 -10.84
C CYS A 13 1.51 0.57 -9.93
N ARG A 14 0.39 0.14 -10.51
CA ARG A 14 -0.81 -0.30 -9.80
C ARG A 14 -1.14 -1.74 -10.17
N ALA A 15 -1.56 -2.53 -9.19
CA ALA A 15 -2.07 -3.88 -9.45
C ALA A 15 -3.31 -4.16 -8.61
N ALA A 16 -4.31 -4.79 -9.21
CA ALA A 16 -5.54 -5.20 -8.55
C ALA A 16 -5.85 -6.66 -8.89
N LEU A 17 -6.01 -7.51 -7.89
CA LEU A 17 -6.46 -8.87 -8.05
C LEU A 17 -7.97 -8.88 -8.04
N VAL A 18 -8.56 -9.33 -9.14
CA VAL A 18 -10.00 -9.34 -9.34
C VAL A 18 -10.51 -10.76 -9.27
N ASP A 19 -11.57 -10.97 -8.49
CA ASP A 19 -12.36 -12.20 -8.50
C ASP A 19 -13.84 -11.86 -8.50
N ALA A 20 -14.60 -12.56 -9.34
CA ALA A 20 -16.04 -12.31 -9.57
C ALA A 20 -16.38 -10.82 -9.77
N GLY A 21 -15.54 -10.09 -10.51
CA GLY A 21 -15.74 -8.68 -10.84
C GLY A 21 -15.46 -7.70 -9.70
N ARG A 22 -14.82 -8.14 -8.61
CA ARG A 22 -14.47 -7.29 -7.46
C ARG A 22 -12.97 -7.35 -7.17
N ILE A 23 -12.41 -6.20 -6.78
CA ILE A 23 -11.05 -6.16 -6.25
C ILE A 23 -11.02 -6.84 -4.88
N ILE A 24 -10.17 -7.86 -4.75
CA ILE A 24 -9.96 -8.60 -3.50
C ILE A 24 -8.57 -8.37 -2.90
N GLU A 25 -7.65 -7.79 -3.67
CA GLU A 25 -6.30 -7.42 -3.24
C GLU A 25 -5.77 -6.31 -4.14
N ALA A 26 -5.16 -5.27 -3.58
CA ALA A 26 -4.57 -4.17 -4.34
C ALA A 26 -3.16 -3.84 -3.83
N HIS A 27 -2.30 -3.46 -4.77
CA HIS A 27 -0.94 -3.01 -4.51
C HIS A 27 -0.64 -1.76 -5.34
N ILE A 28 0.07 -0.82 -4.72
CA ILE A 28 0.68 0.33 -5.38
C ILE A 28 2.18 0.27 -5.09
N GLU A 29 2.98 0.43 -6.14
CA GLU A 29 4.43 0.60 -6.04
C GLU A 29 4.79 1.96 -6.64
N ARG A 30 5.11 2.92 -5.76
CA ARG A 30 5.56 4.25 -6.16
C ARG A 30 6.98 4.19 -6.69
N GLU A 31 7.26 5.00 -7.70
CA GLU A 31 8.63 5.28 -8.14
C GLU A 31 9.42 5.89 -6.97
N SER A 32 10.53 5.26 -6.61
CA SER A 32 11.35 5.65 -5.47
C SER A 32 12.78 5.13 -5.63
N GLU A 33 13.73 5.83 -5.02
CA GLU A 33 15.12 5.36 -4.87
C GLU A 33 15.29 4.46 -3.63
N ASN A 34 14.25 4.34 -2.80
CA ASN A 34 14.27 3.50 -1.61
C ASN A 34 14.39 2.01 -1.99
N VAL A 35 15.11 1.28 -1.16
CA VAL A 35 15.35 -0.14 -1.37
C VAL A 35 14.10 -0.98 -1.15
N LEU A 36 13.83 -1.93 -2.06
CA LEU A 36 12.67 -2.81 -1.99
C LEU A 36 12.86 -3.97 -1.01
N ALA A 37 11.76 -4.50 -0.48
CA ALA A 37 11.80 -5.73 0.31
C ALA A 37 12.29 -6.89 -0.57
N GLY A 38 13.20 -7.69 -0.01
CA GLY A 38 13.87 -8.77 -0.71
C GLY A 38 15.11 -8.34 -1.50
N ALA A 39 15.40 -7.04 -1.63
CA ALA A 39 16.64 -6.59 -2.25
C ALA A 39 17.88 -7.04 -1.45
N VAL A 40 18.99 -7.19 -2.16
CA VAL A 40 20.31 -7.40 -1.56
C VAL A 40 21.21 -6.24 -1.94
N ALA A 41 21.67 -5.50 -0.95
CA ALA A 41 22.41 -4.26 -1.15
C ALA A 41 23.68 -4.23 -0.31
N GLN A 42 24.74 -3.64 -0.88
CA GLN A 42 25.99 -3.40 -0.16
C GLN A 42 25.87 -2.11 0.65
N GLY A 43 26.42 -2.11 1.86
CA GLY A 43 26.50 -0.92 2.70
C GLY A 43 27.66 -0.97 3.69
N ARG A 44 27.72 0.05 4.54
CA ARG A 44 28.68 0.21 5.64
C ARG A 44 27.93 0.45 6.94
N LEU A 45 28.29 -0.27 8.01
CA LEU A 45 27.76 0.00 9.35
C LEU A 45 28.30 1.35 9.83
N VAL A 46 27.44 2.36 9.96
CA VAL A 46 27.84 3.73 10.32
C VAL A 46 27.58 4.06 11.78
N LYS A 47 26.68 3.33 12.45
CA LYS A 47 26.33 3.57 13.85
C LYS A 47 25.80 2.31 14.53
N LEU A 48 26.32 2.01 15.71
CA LEU A 48 25.74 1.04 16.64
C LEU A 48 24.65 1.72 17.47
N LEU A 49 23.45 1.14 17.51
CA LEU A 49 22.36 1.62 18.36
C LEU A 49 22.28 0.79 19.64
N ILE A 50 22.32 -0.53 19.50
CA ILE A 50 22.35 -1.47 20.62
C ILE A 50 23.50 -2.45 20.34
N PRO A 51 24.56 -2.46 21.16
CA PRO A 51 25.72 -3.31 20.94
C PRO A 51 25.32 -4.78 20.66
N LYS A 52 25.90 -5.35 19.59
CA LYS A 52 25.65 -6.73 19.11
C LYS A 52 24.22 -7.06 18.67
N LYS A 53 23.27 -6.12 18.74
CA LYS A 53 21.86 -6.35 18.37
C LYS A 53 21.41 -5.52 17.18
N ARG A 54 21.65 -4.21 17.20
CA ARG A 54 21.00 -3.30 16.25
C ARG A 54 21.92 -2.15 15.88
N GLY A 55 21.99 -1.83 14.59
CA GLY A 55 22.82 -0.74 14.07
C GLY A 55 22.26 -0.17 12.76
N ILE A 56 22.81 0.96 12.33
CA ILE A 56 22.44 1.65 11.09
C ILE A 56 23.51 1.36 10.04
N VAL A 57 23.07 0.81 8.91
CA VAL A 57 23.89 0.61 7.73
C VAL A 57 23.52 1.68 6.71
N LYS A 58 24.50 2.43 6.23
CA LYS A 58 24.33 3.31 5.07
C LYS A 58 24.62 2.51 3.81
N LEU A 59 23.61 2.34 2.96
CA LEU A 59 23.73 1.66 1.68
C LEU A 59 24.56 2.49 0.69
N LEU A 60 25.03 1.87 -0.39
CA LEU A 60 25.69 2.59 -1.49
C LEU A 60 24.79 3.63 -2.16
N SER A 61 23.46 3.42 -2.14
CA SER A 61 22.46 4.41 -2.60
C SER A 61 22.42 5.67 -1.71
N GLY A 62 22.99 5.62 -0.52
CA GLY A 62 22.92 6.68 0.48
C GLY A 62 21.80 6.49 1.51
N GLU A 63 20.83 5.60 1.26
CA GLU A 63 19.76 5.27 2.19
C GLU A 63 20.32 4.62 3.48
N GLU A 64 19.74 4.99 4.62
CA GLU A 64 20.04 4.37 5.91
C GLU A 64 19.02 3.27 6.22
N VAL A 65 19.53 2.09 6.56
CA VAL A 65 18.71 0.92 6.91
C VAL A 65 19.09 0.38 8.28
N LEU A 66 18.10 -0.19 8.98
CA LEU A 66 18.27 -0.82 10.27
C LEU A 66 18.76 -2.26 10.08
N LEU A 67 19.97 -2.58 10.55
CA LEU A 67 20.49 -3.93 10.56
C LEU A 67 20.19 -4.62 11.90
N GLU A 68 19.48 -5.75 11.84
CA GLU A 68 19.16 -6.57 13.02
C GLU A 68 19.00 -8.06 12.66
N PRO A 69 19.70 -8.99 13.33
CA PRO A 69 20.78 -8.76 14.30
C PRO A 69 22.09 -8.29 13.63
N ILE A 70 23.01 -7.73 14.42
CA ILE A 70 24.38 -7.42 13.96
C ILE A 70 25.22 -8.71 13.89
N PRO A 71 25.90 -9.00 12.76
CA PRO A 71 26.82 -10.13 12.66
C PRO A 71 27.97 -10.04 13.68
N PRO A 72 28.42 -11.15 14.30
CA PRO A 72 29.39 -11.13 15.39
C PRO A 72 30.73 -10.43 15.12
N ARG A 73 31.15 -10.32 13.86
CA ARG A 73 32.44 -9.74 13.44
C ARG A 73 32.31 -8.37 12.76
N LEU A 74 31.10 -7.81 12.71
CA LEU A 74 30.87 -6.51 12.09
C LEU A 74 31.03 -5.39 13.14
N SER A 75 32.03 -4.52 12.93
CA SER A 75 32.24 -3.30 13.72
C SER A 75 31.81 -2.06 12.94
N GLU A 76 31.64 -0.93 13.63
CA GLU A 76 31.45 0.36 12.95
C GLU A 76 32.56 0.60 11.92
N GLY A 77 32.16 1.14 10.78
CA GLY A 77 33.01 1.30 9.61
C GLY A 77 33.14 0.06 8.73
N GLY A 78 32.73 -1.12 9.21
CA GLY A 78 32.78 -2.36 8.45
C GLY A 78 31.77 -2.39 7.30
N THR A 79 32.15 -3.02 6.20
CA THR A 79 31.27 -3.26 5.06
C THR A 79 30.43 -4.51 5.30
N VAL A 80 29.20 -4.49 4.81
CA VAL A 80 28.26 -5.61 4.94
C VAL A 80 27.33 -5.67 3.74
N LEU A 81 27.08 -6.88 3.26
CA LEU A 81 26.02 -7.16 2.31
C LEU A 81 24.76 -7.49 3.10
N VAL A 82 23.67 -6.75 2.86
CA VAL A 82 22.43 -6.91 3.60
C VAL A 82 21.29 -7.31 2.69
N GLU A 83 20.39 -8.14 3.21
CA GLU A 83 19.11 -8.47 2.59
C GLU A 83 18.01 -7.68 3.30
N ILE A 84 17.21 -6.95 2.52
CA ILE A 84 16.10 -6.15 3.02
C ILE A 84 14.91 -7.05 3.31
N ARG A 85 14.36 -6.94 4.52
CA ARG A 85 13.21 -7.71 5.01
C ARG A 85 11.92 -6.92 5.05
N ARG A 86 12.03 -5.60 5.23
CA ARG A 86 10.92 -4.65 5.18
C ARG A 86 11.44 -3.33 4.61
N GLU A 87 10.67 -2.75 3.70
CA GLU A 87 10.91 -1.42 3.14
C GLU A 87 10.83 -0.35 4.24
N ALA A 88 11.32 0.85 3.92
CA ALA A 88 11.03 2.01 4.76
C ALA A 88 9.51 2.25 4.80
N ILE A 89 8.98 2.59 5.97
CA ILE A 89 7.55 2.90 6.13
C ILE A 89 7.42 4.20 6.91
N GLY A 90 6.77 5.18 6.30
CA GLY A 90 6.37 6.40 6.99
C GLY A 90 5.20 6.12 7.93
N GLU A 91 5.27 6.65 9.15
CA GLU A 91 4.15 6.63 10.09
C GLU A 91 3.89 8.05 10.59
N PRO A 92 2.61 8.45 10.74
CA PRO A 92 2.28 9.67 11.45
C PRO A 92 2.74 9.50 12.92
N GLY A 93 3.58 10.41 13.37
CA GLY A 93 3.97 10.58 14.76
C GLY A 93 2.87 11.28 15.56
N LEU A 94 3.16 11.56 16.83
CA LEU A 94 2.30 12.40 17.66
C LEU A 94 2.42 13.86 17.15
N ASP A 95 1.31 14.60 17.20
CA ASP A 95 1.25 16.04 16.86
C ASP A 95 1.75 16.41 15.44
N GLY A 96 1.61 15.49 14.48
CA GLY A 96 1.99 15.74 13.09
C GLY A 96 3.49 15.59 12.80
N GLU A 97 4.29 15.16 13.77
CA GLU A 97 5.67 14.75 13.52
C GLU A 97 5.71 13.57 12.56
N ARG A 98 6.63 13.57 11.59
CA ARG A 98 6.86 12.40 10.74
C ARG A 98 7.81 11.45 11.45
N ARG A 99 7.41 10.18 11.60
CA ARG A 99 8.28 9.14 12.13
C ARG A 99 8.49 8.05 11.10
N ASP A 100 9.64 8.09 10.42
CA ASP A 100 10.00 7.06 9.45
C ASP A 100 10.63 5.86 10.15
N LYS A 101 10.06 4.69 9.90
CA LYS A 101 10.72 3.42 10.19
C LYS A 101 11.67 3.13 9.05
N LEU A 102 12.98 3.27 9.30
CA LEU A 102 14.02 2.82 8.36
C LEU A 102 13.72 1.41 7.85
N ALA A 103 14.13 1.11 6.61
CA ALA A 103 14.03 -0.24 6.08
C ALA A 103 14.75 -1.21 7.03
N LEU A 104 14.16 -2.38 7.27
CA LEU A 104 14.73 -3.40 8.14
C LEU A 104 15.50 -4.39 7.28
N ALA A 105 16.75 -4.62 7.64
CA ALA A 105 17.67 -5.51 6.94
C ALA A 105 18.29 -6.53 7.90
N ARG A 106 18.73 -7.65 7.33
CA ARG A 106 19.62 -8.62 7.97
C ARG A 106 20.87 -8.79 7.13
N ALA A 107 21.92 -9.38 7.69
CA ALA A 107 23.07 -9.77 6.86
C ALA A 107 22.64 -10.81 5.81
N ALA A 108 23.08 -10.62 4.58
CA ALA A 108 22.79 -11.53 3.48
C ALA A 108 23.42 -12.91 3.74
N GLN A 109 22.79 -13.96 3.22
CA GLN A 109 23.33 -15.31 3.33
C GLN A 109 24.58 -15.46 2.43
N PRO A 110 25.54 -16.33 2.78
CA PRO A 110 26.70 -16.60 1.94
C PRO A 110 26.30 -16.99 0.51
N GLY A 111 26.94 -16.38 -0.48
CA GLY A 111 26.69 -16.65 -1.91
C GLY A 111 25.60 -15.79 -2.56
N MET A 112 24.84 -15.00 -1.79
CA MET A 112 23.94 -14.01 -2.37
C MET A 112 24.72 -12.92 -3.11
N LYS A 113 24.15 -12.44 -4.21
CA LYS A 113 24.68 -11.33 -5.01
C LYS A 113 23.76 -10.11 -4.88
N PRO A 114 24.28 -8.88 -5.05
CA PRO A 114 23.44 -7.69 -5.06
C PRO A 114 22.33 -7.77 -6.13
N HIS A 115 21.12 -7.38 -5.75
CA HIS A 115 19.98 -7.26 -6.65
C HIS A 115 18.94 -6.28 -6.09
N PRO A 116 18.14 -5.60 -6.94
CA PRO A 116 17.24 -4.52 -6.50
C PRO A 116 16.00 -4.98 -5.73
N GLY A 117 15.79 -6.29 -5.63
CA GLY A 117 14.53 -6.88 -5.14
C GLY A 117 13.51 -7.05 -6.26
N PRO A 118 12.41 -7.78 -6.02
CA PRO A 118 11.37 -8.00 -7.02
C PRO A 118 10.46 -6.78 -7.17
N SER A 119 10.28 -6.28 -8.40
CA SER A 119 9.29 -5.24 -8.71
C SER A 119 7.86 -5.73 -8.51
N LEU A 120 6.88 -4.82 -8.48
CA LEU A 120 5.45 -5.18 -8.36
C LEU A 120 5.03 -6.23 -9.39
N LEU A 121 5.39 -6.03 -10.66
CA LEU A 121 5.08 -6.99 -11.73
C LEU A 121 5.70 -8.37 -11.47
N GLN A 122 6.94 -8.41 -10.99
CA GLN A 122 7.61 -9.67 -10.64
C GLN A 122 6.93 -10.36 -9.45
N ARG A 123 6.49 -9.59 -8.44
CA ARG A 123 5.76 -10.12 -7.27
C ARG A 123 4.42 -10.72 -7.68
N ILE A 124 3.63 -10.04 -8.51
CA ILE A 124 2.34 -10.61 -8.97
C ILE A 124 2.54 -11.80 -9.91
N ARG A 125 3.59 -11.81 -10.76
CA ARG A 125 3.95 -12.98 -11.59
C ARG A 125 4.26 -14.21 -10.75
N ALA A 126 4.94 -14.03 -9.62
CA ALA A 126 5.28 -15.12 -8.71
C ALA A 126 4.05 -15.80 -8.08
N THR A 127 2.87 -15.18 -8.12
CA THR A 127 1.62 -15.81 -7.66
C THR A 127 1.12 -16.92 -8.59
N GLY A 128 1.59 -16.97 -9.85
CA GLY A 128 1.14 -17.93 -10.85
C GLY A 128 -0.26 -17.66 -11.42
N LEU A 129 -0.91 -16.57 -11.03
CA LEU A 129 -2.21 -16.16 -11.57
C LEU A 129 -2.05 -15.41 -12.90
N PRO A 130 -3.06 -15.47 -13.80
CA PRO A 130 -3.07 -14.68 -15.01
C PRO A 130 -2.92 -13.18 -14.72
N ILE A 131 -2.20 -12.47 -15.59
CA ILE A 131 -2.02 -11.02 -15.50
C ILE A 131 -2.49 -10.41 -16.79
N THR A 132 -3.43 -9.48 -16.71
CA THR A 132 -3.82 -8.62 -17.83
C THR A 132 -3.21 -7.23 -17.68
N PRO A 133 -2.36 -6.80 -18.62
CA PRO A 133 -1.88 -5.42 -18.69
C PRO A 133 -3.04 -4.44 -18.95
N CYS A 134 -2.96 -3.26 -18.34
CA CYS A 134 -3.94 -2.18 -18.50
C CYS A 134 -3.21 -0.94 -19.06
N PRO A 135 -3.01 -0.85 -20.38
CA PRO A 135 -2.31 0.28 -20.97
C PRO A 135 -3.15 1.56 -20.89
N ALA A 136 -2.48 2.70 -20.82
CA ALA A 136 -3.10 3.99 -20.58
C ALA A 136 -4.11 4.48 -21.65
N HIS A 137 -4.01 3.98 -22.88
CA HIS A 137 -4.90 4.37 -23.99
C HIS A 137 -6.23 3.60 -24.00
N GLU A 138 -6.33 2.53 -23.23
CA GLU A 138 -7.54 1.73 -23.06
C GLU A 138 -8.42 2.28 -21.93
N GLU A 139 -9.65 1.74 -21.85
CA GLU A 139 -10.55 2.00 -20.73
C GLU A 139 -9.91 1.63 -19.39
N ASP A 140 -10.29 2.34 -18.33
CA ASP A 140 -9.74 2.08 -17.00
C ASP A 140 -10.37 0.82 -16.40
N ARG A 141 -9.75 -0.33 -16.65
CA ARG A 141 -10.20 -1.63 -16.12
C ARG A 141 -10.14 -1.69 -14.59
N LEU A 142 -9.21 -0.98 -13.96
CA LEU A 142 -9.14 -0.93 -12.50
C LEU A 142 -10.38 -0.21 -11.97
N GLU A 143 -10.71 0.93 -12.58
CA GLU A 143 -11.91 1.71 -12.23
C GLU A 143 -13.20 0.91 -12.44
N ALA A 144 -13.30 0.13 -13.52
CA ALA A 144 -14.44 -0.75 -13.76
C ALA A 144 -14.71 -1.78 -12.64
N HIS A 145 -13.73 -2.00 -11.75
CA HIS A 145 -13.85 -2.90 -10.59
C HIS A 145 -13.82 -2.18 -9.23
N GLY A 146 -13.98 -0.85 -9.23
CA GLY A 146 -14.14 -0.05 -8.02
C GLY A 146 -12.80 0.41 -7.41
N TRP A 147 -11.83 0.77 -8.24
CA TRP A 147 -10.51 1.22 -7.78
C TRP A 147 -10.60 2.50 -6.97
N SER A 148 -11.30 3.53 -7.47
CA SER A 148 -11.45 4.79 -6.75
C SER A 148 -12.17 4.63 -5.42
N GLU A 149 -13.21 3.80 -5.36
CA GLU A 149 -13.93 3.46 -4.12
C GLU A 149 -13.01 2.75 -3.11
N LEU A 150 -12.13 1.85 -3.57
CA LEU A 150 -11.15 1.22 -2.70
C LEU A 150 -10.15 2.24 -2.13
N LEU A 151 -9.65 3.17 -2.96
CA LEU A 151 -8.75 4.24 -2.50
C LEU A 151 -9.46 5.18 -1.53
N GLU A 152 -10.71 5.56 -1.80
CA GLU A 152 -11.53 6.39 -0.91
C GLU A 152 -11.77 5.69 0.43
N SER A 153 -12.14 4.40 0.41
CA SER A 153 -12.27 3.57 1.60
C SER A 153 -10.97 3.49 2.39
N ALA A 154 -9.82 3.34 1.72
CA ALA A 154 -8.53 3.38 2.39
C ALA A 154 -8.30 4.76 3.02
N MET A 155 -8.59 5.86 2.31
CA MET A 155 -8.36 7.23 2.81
C MET A 155 -9.22 7.60 3.98
N ARG A 156 -10.49 7.25 3.96
CA ARG A 156 -11.38 7.46 5.11
C ARG A 156 -11.19 6.42 6.20
N GLY A 157 -10.70 5.24 5.85
CA GLY A 157 -10.62 4.11 6.78
C GLY A 157 -12.01 3.58 7.10
N GLU A 158 -12.94 3.66 6.14
CA GLU A 158 -14.33 3.27 6.29
C GLU A 158 -14.70 2.28 5.20
N VAL A 159 -15.30 1.15 5.59
CA VAL A 159 -15.69 0.06 4.67
C VAL A 159 -17.01 -0.53 5.14
N GLY A 160 -17.92 -0.83 4.22
CA GLY A 160 -19.13 -1.62 4.53
C GLY A 160 -20.42 -0.84 4.31
N THR A 161 -21.46 -1.26 5.02
CA THR A 161 -22.82 -0.71 4.93
C THR A 161 -23.43 -0.58 6.32
N GLU A 162 -24.62 0.00 6.44
CA GLU A 162 -25.35 0.12 7.71
C GLU A 162 -25.51 -1.22 8.46
N ALA A 163 -25.59 -2.33 7.73
CA ALA A 163 -25.74 -3.65 8.35
C ALA A 163 -24.43 -4.22 8.91
N ALA A 164 -23.28 -3.76 8.44
CA ALA A 164 -21.95 -4.06 8.98
C ALA A 164 -20.93 -3.10 8.35
N ALA A 165 -20.30 -2.28 9.18
CA ALA A 165 -19.32 -1.28 8.78
C ALA A 165 -18.05 -1.42 9.63
N LEU A 166 -16.93 -1.00 9.05
CA LEU A 166 -15.63 -0.97 9.67
C LEU A 166 -15.16 0.47 9.82
N ARG A 167 -14.52 0.77 10.96
CA ARG A 167 -13.62 1.92 11.09
C ARG A 167 -12.20 1.41 11.31
N ILE A 168 -11.28 1.81 10.43
CA ILE A 168 -9.91 1.29 10.37
C ILE A 168 -8.94 2.40 10.81
N PHE A 169 -8.20 2.11 11.86
CA PHE A 169 -7.24 3.02 12.49
C PHE A 169 -5.84 2.42 12.47
N PRO A 170 -5.00 2.80 11.49
CA PRO A 170 -3.57 2.54 11.57
C PRO A 170 -2.97 3.34 12.75
N THR A 171 -2.33 2.65 13.68
CA THR A 171 -1.60 3.28 14.79
C THR A 171 -0.13 2.84 14.76
N PRO A 172 0.79 3.52 15.48
CA PRO A 172 2.20 3.14 15.48
C PRO A 172 2.48 1.69 15.94
N ALA A 173 1.62 1.12 16.78
CA ALA A 173 1.77 -0.21 17.34
C ALA A 173 1.03 -1.30 16.51
N MET A 174 -0.20 -1.01 16.10
CA MET A 174 -1.05 -1.96 15.37
C MET A 174 -2.17 -1.25 14.60
N VAL A 175 -2.76 -1.94 13.63
CA VAL A 175 -4.02 -1.48 13.03
C VAL A 175 -5.18 -1.94 13.91
N LEU A 176 -6.07 -1.03 14.29
CA LEU A 176 -7.32 -1.37 14.98
C LEU A 176 -8.48 -1.27 13.98
N ILE A 177 -9.35 -2.28 13.99
CA ILE A 177 -10.56 -2.35 13.18
C ILE A 177 -11.74 -2.48 14.15
N ASP A 178 -12.55 -1.44 14.19
CA ASP A 178 -13.80 -1.41 14.94
C ASP A 178 -14.94 -1.89 14.04
N VAL A 179 -15.87 -2.68 14.58
CA VAL A 179 -16.97 -3.31 13.83
C VAL A 179 -18.32 -2.90 14.42
N ASP A 180 -19.05 -2.11 13.65
CA ASP A 180 -20.40 -1.65 13.98
C ASP A 180 -21.44 -2.11 12.97
N GLY A 181 -22.72 -2.06 13.34
CA GLY A 181 -23.82 -2.29 12.41
C GLY A 181 -25.16 -2.52 13.09
N SER A 182 -26.23 -2.52 12.31
CA SER A 182 -27.60 -2.69 12.81
C SER A 182 -28.01 -4.15 13.11
N LEU A 183 -27.13 -5.12 12.84
CA LEU A 183 -27.42 -6.54 13.04
C LEU A 183 -27.23 -6.97 14.51
N PRO A 184 -27.96 -7.99 14.99
CA PRO A 184 -27.70 -8.60 16.30
C PRO A 184 -26.27 -9.15 16.41
N PRO A 185 -25.64 -9.16 17.60
CA PRO A 185 -24.23 -9.57 17.78
C PRO A 185 -23.85 -10.92 17.17
N ALA A 186 -24.72 -11.94 17.31
CA ALA A 186 -24.49 -13.28 16.77
C ALA A 186 -24.40 -13.31 15.22
N GLN A 187 -25.01 -12.32 14.55
CA GLN A 187 -24.95 -12.15 13.09
C GLN A 187 -23.87 -11.14 12.69
N LEU A 188 -23.75 -10.05 13.45
CA LEU A 188 -22.78 -8.98 13.19
C LEU A 188 -21.34 -9.48 13.37
N GLY A 189 -21.05 -10.28 14.39
CA GLY A 189 -19.69 -10.82 14.64
C GLY A 189 -19.11 -11.55 13.42
N PRO A 190 -19.75 -12.62 12.91
CA PRO A 190 -19.29 -13.30 11.71
C PRO A 190 -19.25 -12.43 10.45
N LYS A 191 -20.26 -11.59 10.24
CA LYS A 191 -20.32 -10.71 9.05
C LYS A 191 -19.21 -9.66 9.08
N GLY A 192 -18.98 -9.05 10.24
CA GLY A 192 -17.93 -8.08 10.49
C GLY A 192 -16.54 -8.70 10.40
N ALA A 193 -16.33 -9.90 10.96
CA ALA A 193 -15.06 -10.63 10.81
C ALA A 193 -14.73 -10.94 9.35
N LYS A 194 -15.75 -11.35 8.56
CA LYS A 194 -15.59 -11.52 7.11
C LYS A 194 -15.23 -10.21 6.41
N LEU A 195 -15.94 -9.13 6.70
CA LEU A 195 -15.72 -7.81 6.10
C LEU A 195 -14.32 -7.29 6.46
N ALA A 196 -13.90 -7.42 7.71
CA ALA A 196 -12.56 -7.06 8.18
C ALA A 196 -11.48 -7.86 7.46
N ALA A 197 -11.65 -9.18 7.31
CA ALA A 197 -10.71 -10.00 6.56
C ALA A 197 -10.63 -9.60 5.07
N GLN A 198 -11.77 -9.22 4.47
CA GLN A 198 -11.80 -8.70 3.10
C GLN A 198 -11.05 -7.37 2.99
N ALA A 199 -11.26 -6.43 3.91
CA ALA A 199 -10.55 -5.15 3.93
C ALA A 199 -9.04 -5.31 4.19
N ILE A 200 -8.66 -6.19 5.13
CA ILE A 200 -7.27 -6.54 5.42
C ILE A 200 -6.56 -7.05 4.16
N ARG A 201 -7.23 -7.89 3.38
CA ARG A 201 -6.67 -8.41 2.13
C ARG A 201 -6.65 -7.33 1.04
N ALA A 202 -7.77 -6.66 0.80
CA ALA A 202 -7.93 -5.67 -0.26
C ALA A 202 -6.93 -4.52 -0.13
N MET A 203 -6.70 -4.01 1.08
CA MET A 203 -5.78 -2.90 1.36
C MET A 203 -4.36 -3.37 1.74
N ASN A 204 -4.11 -4.68 1.72
CA ASN A 204 -2.87 -5.30 2.17
C ASN A 204 -2.42 -4.84 3.58
N LEU A 205 -3.33 -4.83 4.54
CA LEU A 205 -3.03 -4.48 5.94
C LEU A 205 -2.12 -5.55 6.55
N THR A 206 -0.99 -5.17 7.13
CA THR A 206 0.01 -6.10 7.67
C THR A 206 0.52 -5.67 9.04
N GLY A 207 1.37 -6.50 9.66
CA GLY A 207 1.83 -6.29 11.02
C GLY A 207 0.85 -6.84 12.05
N SER A 208 0.76 -6.19 13.20
CA SER A 208 -0.24 -6.49 14.21
C SER A 208 -1.55 -5.79 13.86
N ILE A 209 -2.65 -6.54 13.86
CA ILE A 209 -3.99 -6.06 13.54
C ILE A 209 -4.93 -6.58 14.63
N GLY A 210 -5.74 -5.69 15.19
CA GLY A 210 -6.78 -6.03 16.16
C GLY A 210 -8.14 -5.77 15.54
N ILE A 211 -9.05 -6.74 15.64
CA ILE A 211 -10.44 -6.57 15.25
C ILE A 211 -11.28 -6.62 16.51
N ASP A 212 -12.01 -5.55 16.77
CA ASP A 212 -12.99 -5.46 17.85
C ASP A 212 -14.36 -5.84 17.30
N LEU A 213 -14.80 -7.07 17.55
CA LEU A 213 -16.11 -7.56 17.16
C LEU A 213 -17.11 -7.30 18.29
N PRO A 214 -18.43 -7.20 18.00
CA PRO A 214 -19.43 -7.17 19.06
C PRO A 214 -19.29 -8.39 19.98
N THR A 215 -19.60 -8.20 21.26
CA THR A 215 -19.58 -9.29 22.23
C THR A 215 -20.61 -10.37 21.85
N MET A 216 -20.12 -11.58 21.60
CA MET A 216 -20.92 -12.77 21.26
C MET A 216 -21.15 -13.65 22.48
N ASN A 217 -22.32 -14.28 22.58
CA ASN A 217 -22.82 -14.90 23.81
C ASN A 217 -22.13 -16.21 24.15
N ASN A 218 -21.65 -16.94 23.14
CA ASN A 218 -21.10 -18.29 23.32
C ASN A 218 -19.85 -18.52 22.46
N LYS A 219 -19.19 -19.64 22.71
CA LYS A 219 -17.95 -20.02 22.04
C LYS A 219 -18.16 -20.37 20.56
N ASP A 220 -19.34 -20.87 20.20
CA ASP A 220 -19.63 -21.32 18.83
C ASP A 220 -19.78 -20.13 17.88
N GLU A 221 -20.50 -19.08 18.29
CA GLU A 221 -20.58 -17.80 17.56
C GLU A 221 -19.19 -17.21 17.30
N ARG A 222 -18.34 -17.19 18.34
CA ARG A 222 -16.94 -16.73 18.24
C ARG A 222 -16.11 -17.58 17.29
N ALA A 223 -16.31 -18.90 17.28
CA ALA A 223 -15.63 -19.81 16.37
C ALA A 223 -16.06 -19.58 14.92
N ILE A 224 -17.35 -19.30 14.66
CA ILE A 224 -17.85 -18.96 13.32
C ILE A 224 -17.20 -17.68 12.80
N ALA A 225 -17.08 -16.64 13.64
CA ALA A 225 -16.40 -15.39 13.26
C ALA A 225 -14.93 -15.62 12.92
N ALA A 226 -14.22 -16.39 13.75
CA ALA A 226 -12.83 -16.76 13.50
C ALA A 226 -12.66 -17.53 12.18
N ALA A 227 -13.58 -18.45 11.87
CA ALA A 227 -13.55 -19.21 10.62
C ALA A 227 -13.76 -18.35 9.37
N GLN A 228 -14.45 -17.20 9.48
CA GLN A 228 -14.55 -16.25 8.36
C GLN A 228 -13.19 -15.61 8.03
N ILE A 229 -12.38 -15.31 9.04
CA ILE A 229 -11.03 -14.76 8.86
C ILE A 229 -10.15 -15.79 8.14
N ASP A 230 -10.15 -17.04 8.62
CA ASP A 230 -9.36 -18.13 8.03
C ASP A 230 -9.71 -18.42 6.59
N LYS A 231 -10.99 -18.30 6.24
CA LYS A 231 -11.47 -18.52 4.87
C LYS A 231 -10.99 -17.46 3.89
N ILE A 232 -10.85 -16.21 4.34
CA ILE A 232 -10.63 -15.06 3.45
C ILE A 232 -9.15 -14.68 3.35
N LEU A 233 -8.40 -14.74 4.46
CA LEU A 233 -7.00 -14.32 4.48
C LEU A 233 -6.07 -15.43 3.95
N PRO A 234 -5.20 -15.13 2.97
CA PRO A 234 -4.19 -16.09 2.54
C PRO A 234 -3.10 -16.26 3.62
N GLN A 235 -2.62 -17.49 3.80
CA GLN A 235 -1.44 -17.79 4.61
C GLN A 235 -0.17 -17.19 3.98
N PRO A 236 0.86 -16.83 4.76
CA PRO A 236 0.97 -17.01 6.21
C PRO A 236 0.32 -15.87 7.01
N PHE A 237 -0.46 -16.24 8.02
CA PHE A 237 -0.84 -15.34 9.12
C PHE A 237 -1.07 -16.15 10.40
N GLU A 238 -0.91 -15.49 11.54
CA GLU A 238 -1.27 -16.04 12.85
C GLU A 238 -2.45 -15.24 13.41
N ARG A 239 -3.30 -15.88 14.20
CA ARG A 239 -4.34 -15.18 14.96
C ARG A 239 -4.60 -15.80 16.32
N THR A 240 -5.08 -15.01 17.25
CA THR A 240 -5.66 -15.53 18.49
C THR A 240 -7.03 -16.15 18.22
N ALA A 241 -7.59 -16.83 19.23
CA ALA A 241 -9.03 -17.03 19.27
C ALA A 241 -9.73 -15.67 19.48
N VAL A 242 -11.00 -15.58 19.08
CA VAL A 242 -11.87 -14.47 19.49
C VAL A 242 -12.14 -14.62 20.99
N ASN A 243 -11.74 -13.64 21.79
CA ASN A 243 -11.86 -13.69 23.24
C ASN A 243 -13.29 -13.41 23.73
N GLY A 244 -13.53 -13.49 25.04
CA GLY A 244 -14.87 -13.26 25.62
C GLY A 244 -15.43 -11.85 25.44
N PHE A 245 -14.60 -10.89 25.03
CA PHE A 245 -14.99 -9.50 24.77
C PHE A 245 -15.16 -9.20 23.27
N GLY A 246 -14.94 -10.18 22.38
CA GLY A 246 -15.07 -10.01 20.93
C GLY A 246 -13.78 -9.64 20.20
N PHE A 247 -12.67 -9.47 20.92
CA PHE A 247 -11.40 -9.09 20.28
C PHE A 247 -10.64 -10.28 19.69
N VAL A 248 -10.06 -10.08 18.51
CA VAL A 248 -9.11 -11.01 17.89
C VAL A 248 -7.90 -10.26 17.35
N GLN A 249 -6.70 -10.76 17.65
CA GLN A 249 -5.47 -10.25 17.09
C GLN A 249 -5.00 -11.13 15.93
N ILE A 250 -4.57 -10.49 14.85
CA ILE A 250 -3.98 -11.11 13.66
C ILE A 250 -2.57 -10.56 13.48
N ILE A 251 -1.60 -11.44 13.18
CA ILE A 251 -0.25 -11.07 12.81
C ILE A 251 -0.01 -11.49 11.36
N ARG A 252 0.31 -10.52 10.50
CA ARG A 252 0.72 -10.73 9.11
C ARG A 252 2.13 -10.18 8.89
N LYS A 253 2.93 -10.85 8.07
CA LYS A 253 4.28 -10.38 7.73
C LYS A 253 4.20 -8.99 7.08
N ARG A 254 4.91 -8.02 7.66
CA ARG A 254 4.97 -6.62 7.17
C ARG A 254 6.26 -6.41 6.39
N GLU A 255 6.15 -6.38 5.08
CA GLU A 255 7.28 -6.14 4.16
C GLU A 255 7.28 -4.73 3.58
N ARG A 256 6.13 -4.08 3.50
CA ARG A 256 5.94 -2.77 2.86
C ARG A 256 4.73 -2.06 3.45
N ALA A 257 4.55 -0.80 3.09
CA ALA A 257 3.37 -0.04 3.45
C ALA A 257 2.10 -0.68 2.85
N SER A 258 1.04 -0.72 3.63
CA SER A 258 -0.32 -1.03 3.17
C SER A 258 -0.91 0.14 2.39
N LEU A 259 -2.02 -0.08 1.70
CA LEU A 259 -2.66 0.95 0.87
C LEU A 259 -3.07 2.18 1.69
N ILE A 260 -3.63 1.95 2.89
CA ILE A 260 -4.04 3.02 3.81
C ILE A 260 -2.84 3.83 4.31
N GLU A 261 -1.71 3.19 4.59
CA GLU A 261 -0.48 3.88 5.01
C GLU A 261 0.10 4.70 3.86
N LEU A 262 0.25 4.10 2.68
CA LEU A 262 0.88 4.73 1.51
C LEU A 262 0.15 6.00 1.05
N LEU A 263 -1.18 5.92 0.98
CA LEU A 263 -1.98 7.03 0.48
C LEU A 263 -2.17 8.13 1.56
N ARG A 264 -2.29 7.78 2.86
CA ARG A 264 -2.38 8.77 3.95
C ARG A 264 -1.05 9.43 4.28
N GLU A 265 0.08 8.76 4.05
CA GLU A 265 1.42 9.32 4.24
C GLU A 265 1.64 10.54 3.34
N ASP A 266 1.17 10.47 2.09
CA ASP A 266 1.31 11.56 1.12
C ASP A 266 0.04 11.67 0.26
N PRO A 267 -1.00 12.34 0.78
CA PRO A 267 -2.25 12.56 0.04
C PRO A 267 -2.04 13.42 -1.20
N VAL A 268 -1.04 14.31 -1.19
CA VAL A 268 -0.69 15.16 -2.35
C VAL A 268 -0.17 14.29 -3.48
N ARG A 269 0.71 13.33 -3.19
CA ARG A 269 1.19 12.37 -4.17
C ARG A 269 0.09 11.45 -4.63
N ALA A 270 -0.78 10.96 -3.74
CA ALA A 270 -1.93 10.15 -4.15
C ALA A 270 -2.82 10.88 -5.17
N ALA A 271 -3.17 12.14 -4.89
CA ALA A 271 -3.94 12.98 -5.82
C ALA A 271 -3.19 13.26 -7.13
N ALA A 272 -1.88 13.53 -7.07
CA ALA A 272 -1.06 13.73 -8.26
C ALA A 272 -1.04 12.51 -9.17
N MET A 273 -0.88 11.31 -8.60
CA MET A 273 -0.88 10.07 -9.38
C MET A 273 -2.24 9.86 -10.05
N ALA A 274 -3.33 10.01 -9.30
CA ALA A 274 -4.69 9.91 -9.83
C ALA A 274 -4.98 10.95 -10.93
N LEU A 275 -4.53 12.19 -10.77
CA LEU A 275 -4.67 13.24 -11.79
C LEU A 275 -3.85 12.91 -13.06
N LEU A 276 -2.63 12.39 -12.92
CA LEU A 276 -1.86 11.91 -14.07
C LEU A 276 -2.57 10.75 -14.77
N ARG A 277 -3.28 9.86 -14.05
CA ARG A 277 -4.10 8.80 -14.65
C ARG A 277 -5.26 9.38 -15.47
N GLN A 278 -6.00 10.33 -14.91
CA GLN A 278 -7.07 11.03 -15.63
C GLN A 278 -6.51 11.75 -16.87
N GLY A 279 -5.35 12.41 -16.72
CA GLY A 279 -4.65 13.08 -17.80
C GLY A 279 -4.30 12.14 -18.94
N GLU A 280 -3.78 10.96 -18.67
CA GLU A 280 -3.47 9.98 -19.72
C GLU A 280 -4.71 9.52 -20.49
N ARG A 281 -5.82 9.33 -19.78
CA ARG A 281 -7.07 8.81 -20.35
C ARG A 281 -7.99 9.89 -20.90
N TRP A 282 -7.69 11.17 -20.66
CA TRP A 282 -8.54 12.25 -21.09
C TRP A 282 -8.69 12.27 -22.62
N ARG A 283 -9.93 12.25 -23.06
CA ARG A 283 -10.30 12.36 -24.48
C ARG A 283 -10.87 13.76 -24.71
N SER A 284 -10.11 14.61 -25.41
CA SER A 284 -10.71 15.70 -26.18
C SER A 284 -11.69 15.04 -27.15
N GLY A 285 -12.83 15.65 -27.51
CA GLY A 285 -13.86 15.04 -28.38
C GLY A 285 -13.42 14.56 -29.78
N ASN A 286 -12.12 14.39 -30.05
CA ASN A 286 -11.56 13.65 -31.17
C ASN A 286 -11.74 12.12 -31.01
N ALA A 287 -11.99 11.44 -32.13
CA ALA A 287 -12.18 9.98 -32.15
C ALA A 287 -10.88 9.18 -31.93
N ALA A 288 -9.72 9.83 -32.04
CA ALA A 288 -8.41 9.21 -31.94
C ALA A 288 -7.84 9.15 -30.50
N GLY A 289 -8.39 9.93 -29.56
CA GLY A 289 -7.79 10.15 -28.24
C GLY A 289 -6.49 10.97 -28.31
N GLY A 290 -6.04 11.49 -27.17
CA GLY A 290 -4.78 12.24 -27.07
C GLY A 290 -4.87 13.73 -27.41
N GLY A 291 -3.71 14.37 -27.58
CA GLY A 291 -3.57 15.82 -27.76
C GLY A 291 -3.39 16.58 -26.43
N PRO A 292 -3.39 17.93 -26.49
CA PRO A 292 -3.10 18.76 -25.32
C PRO A 292 -4.12 18.51 -24.20
N VAL A 293 -3.70 18.64 -22.95
CA VAL A 293 -4.57 18.47 -21.78
C VAL A 293 -4.17 19.44 -20.68
N THR A 294 -5.15 19.94 -19.94
CA THR A 294 -4.97 20.74 -18.73
C THR A 294 -5.23 19.88 -17.51
N LEU A 295 -4.27 19.84 -16.59
CA LEU A 295 -4.42 19.19 -15.29
C LEU A 295 -4.70 20.25 -14.24
N SER A 296 -5.92 20.25 -13.71
CA SER A 296 -6.40 21.23 -12.74
C SER A 296 -6.51 20.60 -11.36
N ALA A 297 -5.82 21.17 -10.37
CA ALA A 297 -5.85 20.69 -8.99
C ALA A 297 -5.35 21.76 -8.01
N ASN A 298 -5.46 21.45 -6.71
CA ASN A 298 -4.87 22.24 -5.65
C ASN A 298 -3.37 22.58 -5.94
N PRO A 299 -2.88 23.79 -5.59
CA PRO A 299 -1.50 24.20 -5.84
C PRO A 299 -0.41 23.23 -5.35
N SER A 300 -0.66 22.52 -4.24
CA SER A 300 0.28 21.51 -3.74
C SER A 300 0.44 20.33 -4.70
N VAL A 301 -0.66 19.90 -5.33
CA VAL A 301 -0.69 18.77 -6.29
C VAL A 301 -0.01 19.17 -7.60
N THR A 302 -0.41 20.30 -8.19
CA THR A 302 0.22 20.80 -9.42
C THR A 302 1.69 21.15 -9.21
N GLY A 303 2.03 21.71 -8.05
CA GLY A 303 3.41 21.97 -7.65
C GLY A 303 4.25 20.69 -7.53
N LEU A 304 3.69 19.60 -7.02
CA LEU A 304 4.37 18.30 -6.98
C LEU A 304 4.63 17.75 -8.39
N ILE A 305 3.62 17.78 -9.26
CA ILE A 305 3.77 17.34 -10.66
C ILE A 305 4.83 18.20 -11.38
N HIS A 306 4.80 19.52 -11.18
CA HIS A 306 5.75 20.45 -11.78
C HIS A 306 7.21 20.17 -11.39
N ARG A 307 7.48 19.85 -10.11
CA ARG A 307 8.83 19.51 -9.64
C ARG A 307 9.36 18.21 -10.24
N ASN A 308 8.47 17.28 -10.60
CA ASN A 308 8.81 16.02 -11.25
C ASN A 308 8.64 16.15 -12.77
N ARG A 309 9.47 16.98 -13.40
CA ARG A 309 9.37 17.33 -14.83
C ARG A 309 9.24 16.13 -15.77
N HIS A 310 9.92 15.02 -15.46
CA HIS A 310 9.85 13.81 -16.27
C HIS A 310 8.44 13.17 -16.29
N TRP A 311 7.60 13.37 -15.26
CA TRP A 311 6.20 12.91 -15.29
C TRP A 311 5.38 13.65 -16.35
N VAL A 312 5.60 14.97 -16.47
CA VAL A 312 4.97 15.81 -17.49
C VAL A 312 5.44 15.38 -18.87
N GLU A 313 6.75 15.22 -19.08
CA GLU A 313 7.34 14.79 -20.35
C GLU A 313 6.84 13.40 -20.78
N MET A 314 6.70 12.47 -19.84
CA MET A 314 6.12 11.15 -20.11
C MET A 314 4.66 11.25 -20.52
N LEU A 315 3.87 12.11 -19.85
CA LEU A 315 2.47 12.32 -20.20
C LEU A 315 2.32 12.96 -21.57
N GLU A 316 3.09 14.00 -21.87
CA GLU A 316 3.12 14.66 -23.18
C GLU A 316 3.46 13.67 -24.29
N LYS A 317 4.47 12.81 -24.06
CA LYS A 317 4.86 11.76 -25.00
C LYS A 317 3.76 10.72 -25.19
N ARG A 318 3.12 10.24 -24.12
CA ARG A 318 2.03 9.24 -24.19
C ARG A 318 0.80 9.80 -24.90
N ARG A 319 0.53 11.10 -24.77
CA ARG A 319 -0.64 11.78 -25.37
C ARG A 319 -0.39 12.36 -26.76
N GLY A 320 0.87 12.65 -27.12
CA GLY A 320 1.20 13.40 -28.32
C GLY A 320 0.75 14.86 -28.27
N GLY A 321 0.78 15.51 -27.11
CA GLY A 321 0.32 16.89 -26.94
C GLY A 321 0.81 17.53 -25.65
N VAL A 322 0.73 18.87 -25.59
CA VAL A 322 1.22 19.69 -24.46
C VAL A 322 0.39 19.45 -23.20
N VAL A 323 1.06 19.36 -22.06
CA VAL A 323 0.40 19.28 -20.75
C VAL A 323 0.49 20.63 -20.05
N THR A 324 -0.67 21.23 -19.76
CA THR A 324 -0.78 22.46 -18.99
C THR A 324 -1.13 22.12 -17.53
N LEU A 325 -0.46 22.74 -16.57
CA LEU A 325 -0.82 22.61 -15.15
C LEU A 325 -1.58 23.87 -14.70
N ALA A 326 -2.82 23.71 -14.24
CA ALA A 326 -3.66 24.79 -13.74
C ALA A 326 -3.85 24.65 -12.23
N ALA A 327 -3.20 25.52 -11.46
CA ALA A 327 -3.37 25.55 -10.02
C ALA A 327 -4.68 26.26 -9.65
N ASP A 328 -5.53 25.60 -8.87
CA ASP A 328 -6.80 26.16 -8.38
C ASP A 328 -6.87 25.99 -6.85
N ALA A 329 -6.74 27.10 -6.12
CA ALA A 329 -6.76 27.10 -4.66
C ALA A 329 -8.15 26.85 -4.05
N SER A 330 -9.22 26.88 -4.86
CA SER A 330 -10.58 26.54 -4.42
C SER A 330 -10.81 25.04 -4.34
N LEU A 331 -9.97 24.23 -5.01
CA LEU A 331 -10.05 22.78 -4.98
C LEU A 331 -9.42 22.22 -3.70
N SER A 332 -10.12 21.26 -3.09
CA SER A 332 -9.53 20.41 -2.04
C SER A 332 -8.41 19.53 -2.61
N MET A 333 -7.59 18.93 -1.75
CA MET A 333 -6.54 18.00 -2.19
C MET A 333 -7.08 16.81 -2.99
N GLU A 334 -8.30 16.37 -2.68
CA GLU A 334 -8.97 15.22 -3.28
C GLU A 334 -9.73 15.60 -4.56
N SER A 335 -9.86 16.90 -4.85
CA SER A 335 -10.59 17.42 -6.01
C SER A 335 -9.62 17.82 -7.10
N PHE A 336 -9.68 17.12 -8.23
CA PHE A 336 -8.85 17.37 -9.40
C PHE A 336 -9.59 16.92 -10.67
N HIS A 337 -9.20 17.48 -11.81
CA HIS A 337 -9.74 17.08 -13.10
C HIS A 337 -8.72 17.29 -14.23
N ALA A 338 -8.80 16.44 -15.24
CA ALA A 338 -8.14 16.64 -16.53
C ALA A 338 -9.17 17.16 -17.56
N GLY A 339 -8.80 18.20 -18.32
CA GLY A 339 -9.72 18.95 -19.19
C GLY A 339 -9.04 19.72 -20.32
#